data_AF-A0A949XD91-F1
#
_entry.id   AF-A0A949XD91-F1
#
_cell.length_a   1.000
_cell.length_b   1.000
_cell.length_c   1.000
_cell.angle_alpha   90.00
_cell.angle_beta   90.00
_cell.angle_gamma   90.00
#
_symmetry.space_group_name_H-M   'P 1'
#
loop_
_entity.id
_entity.type
_entity.pdbx_description
1 polymer ?
#
loop_
_entity_poly.entity_id
_entity_poly.type
_entity_poly.pdbx_seq_one_letter_code
_entity_poly.pdbx_strand_id
1 'polypeptide(L)' 'MAASMAGKVALITGGGSGIGRATALRVAREGVKV' A
#
# COMPACT_ATOMS: atom_id res chain seq x y z
N MET A 1 14.10 -9.68 9.31
CA MET A 1 12.71 -10.13 9.02
C MET A 1 11.81 -8.91 9.06
N ALA A 2 11.06 -8.63 8.00
CA ALA A 2 10.02 -7.60 8.05
C ALA A 2 8.73 -8.23 8.57
N ALA A 3 7.99 -7.51 9.42
CA ALA A 3 6.68 -7.96 9.86
C ALA A 3 5.69 -7.95 8.69
N SER A 4 4.77 -8.91 8.65
CA SER A 4 3.69 -8.92 7.66
C SER A 4 2.81 -7.67 7.79
N MET A 5 2.44 -7.07 6.65
CA MET A 5 1.53 -5.93 6.56
C MET A 5 0.09 -6.35 6.23
N ALA A 6 -0.17 -7.63 5.97
CA ALA A 6 -1.49 -8.13 5.62
C ALA A 6 -2.53 -7.76 6.71
N GLY A 7 -3.69 -7.26 6.28
CA GLY A 7 -4.79 -6.85 7.14
C GLY A 7 -4.63 -5.47 7.79
N LYS A 8 -3.50 -4.77 7.59
CA LYS A 8 -3.32 -3.39 8.06
C LYS A 8 -4.01 -2.39 7.14
N VAL A 9 -4.21 -1.17 7.65
CA VAL A 9 -4.72 -0.03 6.87
C VAL A 9 -3.59 0.96 6.62
N ALA A 10 -3.44 1.44 5.39
CA ALA A 10 -2.44 2.43 5.00
C ALA A 10 -3.11 3.65 4.34
N LEU A 11 -2.83 4.86 4.85
CA LEU A 11 -3.21 6.11 4.21
C LEU A 11 -2.09 6.57 3.27
N ILE A 12 -2.37 6.69 1.98
CA ILE A 12 -1.40 7.13 0.97
C ILE A 12 -1.87 8.42 0.32
N THR A 13 -1.11 9.50 0.51
CA THR A 13 -1.31 10.76 -0.19
C THR A 13 -0.74 10.69 -1.61
N GLY A 14 -1.33 11.43 -2.56
CA GLY A 14 -0.89 11.39 -3.96
C GLY A 14 -1.08 10.03 -4.65
N GLY A 15 -1.97 9.17 -4.15
CA GLY A 15 -2.20 7.81 -4.66
C GLY A 15 -2.77 7.70 -6.09
N GLY A 16 -3.11 8.81 -6.74
CA GLY A 16 -3.73 8.83 -8.07
C GLY A 16 -2.76 8.60 -9.24
N SER A 17 -1.47 8.91 -9.08
CA SER A 17 -0.49 8.78 -10.17
C SER A 17 0.93 8.52 -9.64
N GLY A 18 1.87 8.29 -10.57
CA GLY A 18 3.30 8.17 -10.30
C GLY A 18 3.62 7.17 -9.18
N ILE A 19 4.49 7.61 -8.26
CA ILE A 19 5.00 6.79 -7.15
C ILE A 19 3.90 6.46 -6.15
N GLY A 20 2.99 7.39 -5.86
CA GLY A 20 1.88 7.16 -4.93
C GLY A 20 0.99 6.01 -5.39
N ARG A 21 0.58 6.01 -6.67
CA ARG A 21 -0.20 4.93 -7.29
C ARG A 21 0.55 3.60 -7.29
N ALA A 22 1.82 3.60 -7.68
CA ALA A 22 2.63 2.38 -7.70
C ALA A 22 2.79 1.78 -6.29
N THR A 23 2.92 2.63 -5.26
CA THR A 23 3.02 2.22 -3.87
C THR A 23 1.72 1.62 -3.37
N ALA A 24 0.58 2.31 -3.59
CA ALA A 24 -0.76 1.82 -3.27
C ALA A 24 -1.03 0.43 -3.85
N LEU A 25 -0.74 0.24 -5.14
CA LEU A 25 -0.96 -1.03 -5.83
C LEU A 25 -0.06 -2.16 -5.29
N ARG A 26 1.18 -1.86 -4.91
CA ARG A 26 2.10 -2.86 -4.36
C ARG A 26 1.60 -3.38 -3.03
N VAL A 27 1.32 -2.49 -2.07
CA VAL A 27 0.93 -2.90 -0.72
C VAL A 27 -0.48 -3.51 -0.69
N ALA A 28 -1.39 -3.08 -1.57
CA ALA A 28 -2.69 -3.72 -1.72
C ALA A 28 -2.57 -5.19 -2.14
N ARG A 29 -1.61 -5.54 -3.02
CA ARG A 29 -1.33 -6.94 -3.40
C ARG A 29 -0.78 -7.77 -2.25
N GLU A 30 -0.18 -7.14 -1.25
CA GLU A 30 0.29 -7.78 -0.02
C GLU A 30 -0.80 -7.90 1.05
N GLY A 31 -2.05 -7.52 0.73
CA GLY A 31 -3.21 -7.65 1.62
C GLY A 31 -3.42 -6.46 2.54
N VAL A 32 -2.81 -5.31 2.25
CA VAL A 32 -3.07 -4.05 2.96
C VAL A 32 -4.35 -3.41 2.42
N LYS A 33 -5.21 -2.90 3.31
CA LYS A 33 -6.30 -2.01 2.92
C LYS A 33 -5.75 -0.60 2.72
N VAL A 34 -5.78 -0.12 1.48
CA VAL A 34 -5.26 1.19 1.06
C VAL A 34 -6.38 2.18 0.84
#